data_AF-A0A9N8PCV3-F1
#
_entry.id   AF-A0A9N8PCV3-F1
#
_cell.length_a   1.000
_cell.length_b   1.000
_cell.length_c   1.000
_cell.angle_alpha   90.00
_cell.angle_beta   90.00
_cell.angle_gamma   90.00
#
_symmetry.space_group_name_H-M   'P 1'
#
loop_
_entity.id
_entity.type
_entity.pdbx_description
1 polymer ?
#
loop_
_entity_poly.entity_id
_entity_poly.type
_entity_poly.pdbx_seq_one_letter_code
_entity_poly.pdbx_strand_id
1 'polypeptide(L)'
;MLASAGTIQVVADALRKYKPACSIVDPVMVATSGARLLKEEAIKTLCTELLPVTGLITPNIPEALLLLEESGHKVDDIKDLDGMKRLARAVADLGPKSVLIKGGHIPLKKNYEVASTDDEKEVLVNRAVRAAGRYVEAGIKTSVDLGKGSGPINHFHSLNIMPFPPGGFVDWLLEREDVRKVWKEFTQHEFVEQMGDGTLPVESFKFYMVQDYLYLTQFARANALAGYKAKTLEGVAASAGIVTHIHTETKLHVSECLELGVTMDELRNSEEHQACTAYSRYILDIGASEDWLALQIAMFPCLLGYHHIAKRLSSLQDPSAPKNANRYRQWIDNYIADDYTQAVGKGMEY
;
A
#
# COMPACT_ATOMS: atom_id res chain seq x y z
N MET A 1 -22.73 26.09 -6.09
CA MET A 1 -22.12 27.37 -6.49
C MET A 1 -23.06 28.50 -6.08
N LEU A 2 -22.57 29.57 -5.47
CA LEU A 2 -23.37 30.73 -5.02
C LEU A 2 -23.67 31.66 -6.22
N ALA A 3 -24.39 31.16 -7.22
CA ALA A 3 -24.47 31.76 -8.55
C ALA A 3 -25.36 33.03 -8.66
N SER A 4 -26.15 33.37 -7.63
CA SER A 4 -27.07 34.51 -7.66
C SER A 4 -27.36 35.07 -6.27
N ALA A 5 -27.78 36.34 -6.21
CA ALA A 5 -28.21 37.01 -4.97
C ALA A 5 -29.29 36.22 -4.23
N GLY A 6 -30.31 35.72 -4.95
CA GLY A 6 -31.36 34.88 -4.34
C GLY A 6 -30.84 33.60 -3.70
N THR A 7 -29.87 32.92 -4.34
CA THR A 7 -29.23 31.72 -3.76
C THR A 7 -28.46 32.07 -2.48
N ILE A 8 -27.72 33.18 -2.52
CA ILE A 8 -26.93 33.67 -1.39
C ILE A 8 -27.83 34.01 -0.21
N GLN A 9 -28.96 34.69 -0.44
CA GLN A 9 -29.92 35.02 0.61
C GLN A 9 -30.45 33.78 1.32
N VAL A 10 -30.87 32.77 0.54
CA VAL A 10 -31.39 31.51 1.09
C VAL A 10 -30.34 30.81 1.96
N VAL A 11 -29.07 30.81 1.53
CA VAL A 11 -27.96 30.24 2.32
C VAL A 11 -27.70 31.05 3.58
N ALA A 12 -27.67 32.39 3.49
CA ALA A 12 -27.49 33.27 4.65
C ALA A 12 -28.59 33.07 5.70
N ASP A 13 -29.85 32.99 5.26
CA ASP A 13 -31.00 32.73 6.14
C ASP A 13 -30.92 31.35 6.79
N ALA A 14 -30.50 30.33 6.04
CA ALA A 14 -30.26 29.00 6.59
C ALA A 14 -29.14 29.00 7.65
N LEU A 15 -28.02 29.70 7.41
CA LEU A 15 -26.94 29.81 8.39
C LEU A 15 -27.39 30.55 9.65
N ARG A 16 -28.21 31.61 9.53
CA ARG A 16 -28.81 32.33 10.67
C ARG A 16 -29.75 31.44 11.48
N LYS A 17 -30.58 30.65 10.79
CA LYS A 17 -31.58 29.77 11.40
C LYS A 17 -30.95 28.58 12.12
N TYR A 18 -30.05 27.86 11.45
CA TYR A 18 -29.51 26.59 11.94
C TYR A 18 -28.21 26.72 12.72
N LYS A 19 -27.46 27.82 12.56
CA LYS A 19 -26.22 28.13 13.29
C LYS A 19 -25.26 26.94 13.38
N PRO A 20 -24.83 26.36 12.24
CA PRO A 20 -23.94 25.22 12.25
C PRO A 20 -22.64 25.54 12.99
N ALA A 21 -21.99 24.52 13.56
CA ALA A 21 -20.74 24.68 14.31
C ALA A 21 -19.61 25.28 13.46
N CYS A 22 -19.64 25.06 12.14
CA CYS A 22 -18.67 25.60 11.19
C CYS A 22 -19.37 25.99 9.88
N SER A 23 -19.00 27.14 9.32
CA SER A 23 -19.37 27.57 7.96
C SER A 23 -18.13 28.10 7.25
N ILE A 24 -17.82 27.53 6.08
CA ILE A 24 -16.69 27.92 5.25
C ILE A 24 -17.24 28.37 3.88
N VAL A 25 -16.87 29.58 3.45
CA VAL A 25 -17.28 30.15 2.17
C VAL A 25 -16.06 30.31 1.28
N ASP A 26 -16.03 29.55 0.19
CA ASP A 26 -15.12 29.78 -0.92
C ASP A 26 -15.86 30.59 -2.00
N PRO A 27 -15.53 31.88 -2.20
CA PRO A 27 -16.44 32.79 -2.89
C PRO A 27 -16.51 32.58 -4.41
N VAL A 28 -15.51 31.95 -5.03
CA VAL A 28 -15.43 31.62 -6.47
C VAL A 28 -16.03 32.71 -7.35
N MET A 29 -15.34 33.84 -7.46
CA MET A 29 -15.87 35.05 -8.13
C MET A 29 -15.08 35.46 -9.37
N VAL A 30 -13.86 34.98 -9.51
CA VAL A 30 -12.94 35.36 -10.59
C VAL A 30 -12.38 34.09 -11.22
N ALA A 31 -12.52 33.97 -12.54
CA ALA A 31 -11.92 32.87 -13.30
C ALA A 31 -10.39 32.99 -13.31
N THR A 32 -9.70 31.89 -13.62
CA THR A 32 -8.24 31.90 -13.82
C THR A 32 -7.80 32.87 -14.93
N SER A 33 -8.69 33.19 -15.87
CA SER A 33 -8.51 34.19 -16.93
C SER A 33 -8.76 35.64 -16.51
N GLY A 34 -9.16 35.87 -15.25
CA GLY A 34 -9.53 37.19 -14.72
C GLY A 34 -10.98 37.62 -14.98
N ALA A 35 -11.78 36.79 -15.68
CA ALA A 35 -13.19 37.10 -15.94
C ALA A 35 -14.03 37.05 -14.64
N ARG A 36 -14.90 38.05 -14.42
CA ARG A 36 -15.88 38.05 -13.33
C ARG A 36 -16.91 36.94 -13.55
N LEU A 37 -17.07 36.06 -12.56
CA LEU A 37 -17.99 34.90 -12.58
C LEU A 37 -19.34 35.22 -11.93
N LEU A 38 -19.36 36.12 -10.94
CA LEU A 38 -20.58 36.57 -10.29
C LEU A 38 -20.96 37.98 -10.76
N LYS A 39 -22.27 38.22 -10.84
CA LYS A 39 -22.83 39.56 -11.07
C LYS A 39 -22.60 40.44 -9.84
N GLU A 40 -22.44 41.75 -10.04
CA GLU A 40 -22.21 42.73 -8.97
C GLU A 40 -23.25 42.63 -7.83
N GLU A 41 -24.53 42.47 -8.19
CA GLU A 41 -25.62 42.28 -7.23
C GLU A 41 -25.37 41.07 -6.31
N ALA A 42 -24.90 39.95 -6.87
CA ALA A 42 -24.61 38.75 -6.08
C ALA A 42 -23.41 38.95 -5.14
N ILE A 43 -22.37 39.67 -5.58
CA ILE A 43 -21.22 39.99 -4.73
C ILE A 43 -21.63 40.92 -3.58
N LYS A 44 -22.47 41.92 -3.87
CA LYS A 44 -23.03 42.81 -2.82
C LYS A 44 -23.84 42.02 -1.80
N THR A 45 -24.75 41.15 -2.24
CA THR A 45 -25.50 40.28 -1.33
C THR A 45 -24.58 39.33 -0.55
N LEU A 46 -23.51 38.81 -1.16
CA LEU A 46 -22.51 38.00 -0.45
C LEU A 46 -21.91 38.80 0.71
N CYS A 47 -21.45 40.03 0.44
CA CYS A 47 -20.86 40.91 1.44
C CYS A 47 -21.84 41.32 2.54
N THR A 48 -23.07 41.71 2.20
CA THR A 48 -24.02 42.26 3.19
C THR A 48 -24.78 41.20 3.96
N GLU A 49 -25.06 40.03 3.36
CA GLU A 49 -25.94 39.03 3.95
C GLU A 49 -25.20 37.79 4.45
N LEU A 50 -24.27 37.27 3.66
CA LEU A 50 -23.63 35.97 3.92
C LEU A 50 -22.35 36.09 4.75
N LEU A 51 -21.46 37.04 4.43
CA LEU A 51 -20.20 37.22 5.16
C LEU A 51 -20.39 37.46 6.67
N PRO A 52 -21.37 38.26 7.14
CA PRO A 52 -21.59 38.49 8.58
C PRO A 52 -21.93 37.24 9.38
N VAL A 53 -22.37 36.15 8.72
CA VAL A 53 -22.73 34.88 9.35
C VAL A 53 -21.76 33.73 8.98
N THR A 54 -20.64 34.07 8.35
CA THR A 54 -19.63 33.12 7.88
C THR A 54 -18.55 32.90 8.94
N GLY A 55 -18.18 31.65 9.18
CA GLY A 55 -17.08 31.27 10.07
C GLY A 55 -15.71 31.55 9.46
N LEU A 56 -15.47 31.05 8.25
CA LEU A 56 -14.22 31.25 7.51
C LEU A 56 -14.53 31.59 6.05
N ILE A 57 -13.94 32.67 5.53
CA ILE A 57 -13.91 32.93 4.09
C ILE A 57 -12.51 32.61 3.54
N THR A 58 -12.44 32.01 2.35
CA THR A 58 -11.18 31.60 1.71
C THR A 58 -10.96 32.27 0.35
N PRO A 59 -10.92 33.62 0.21
CA PRO A 59 -10.73 34.26 -1.08
C PRO A 59 -9.26 34.15 -1.55
N ASN A 60 -9.02 34.09 -2.85
CA ASN A 60 -7.71 34.43 -3.41
C ASN A 60 -7.49 35.96 -3.41
N ILE A 61 -6.29 36.43 -3.76
CA ILE A 61 -5.99 37.88 -3.76
C ILE A 61 -6.93 38.69 -4.68
N PRO A 62 -7.13 38.34 -5.97
CA PRO A 62 -8.11 39.03 -6.82
C PRO A 62 -9.54 39.04 -6.26
N GLU A 63 -10.00 37.93 -5.68
CA GLU A 63 -11.31 37.82 -5.05
C GLU A 63 -11.43 38.73 -3.83
N ALA A 64 -10.40 38.79 -2.98
CA ALA A 64 -10.39 39.66 -1.81
C ALA A 64 -10.45 41.14 -2.19
N LEU A 65 -9.73 41.55 -3.23
CA LEU A 65 -9.79 42.91 -3.76
C LEU A 65 -11.18 43.24 -4.30
N LEU A 66 -11.81 42.31 -5.03
CA LEU A 66 -13.16 42.49 -5.57
C LEU A 66 -14.22 42.62 -4.47
N LEU A 67 -14.13 41.84 -3.39
CA LEU A 67 -15.03 41.97 -2.23
C LEU A 67 -14.99 43.37 -1.62
N LEU A 68 -13.79 43.95 -1.53
CA LEU A 68 -13.57 45.26 -0.94
C LEU A 68 -14.02 46.37 -1.87
N GLU A 69 -13.70 46.27 -3.17
CA GLU A 69 -14.15 47.20 -4.20
C GLU A 69 -15.68 47.33 -4.20
N GLU A 70 -16.40 46.20 -4.22
CA GLU A 70 -17.87 46.18 -4.23
C GLU A 70 -18.49 46.63 -2.89
N SER A 71 -17.72 46.60 -1.81
CA SER A 71 -18.11 47.12 -0.49
C SER A 71 -17.70 48.58 -0.29
N GLY A 72 -17.16 49.24 -1.33
CA GLY A 72 -16.78 50.66 -1.30
C GLY A 72 -15.42 50.94 -0.64
N HIS A 73 -14.61 49.92 -0.38
CA HIS A 73 -13.27 50.05 0.19
C HIS A 73 -12.22 50.05 -0.94
N LYS A 74 -11.33 51.03 -0.93
CA LYS A 74 -10.11 51.00 -1.76
C LYS A 74 -8.96 50.42 -0.96
N VAL A 75 -8.21 49.52 -1.58
CA VAL A 75 -7.00 48.95 -1.01
C VAL A 75 -5.81 49.31 -1.90
N ASP A 76 -4.72 49.70 -1.28
CA ASP A 76 -3.46 49.93 -1.97
C ASP A 76 -2.86 48.63 -2.51
N ASP A 77 -1.95 48.80 -3.46
CA ASP A 77 -1.24 47.71 -4.14
C ASP A 77 -0.51 46.79 -3.13
N ILE A 78 -0.69 45.47 -3.26
CA ILE A 78 -0.15 44.48 -2.29
C ILE A 78 1.25 44.07 -2.71
N LYS A 79 2.26 44.64 -2.03
CA LYS A 79 3.69 44.43 -2.36
C LYS A 79 4.43 43.57 -1.34
N ASP A 80 3.87 43.37 -0.16
CA ASP A 80 4.50 42.70 0.97
C ASP A 80 3.48 42.01 1.87
N LEU A 81 3.98 41.32 2.90
CA LEU A 81 3.15 40.64 3.89
C LEU A 81 2.24 41.60 4.65
N ASP A 82 2.72 42.81 4.96
CA ASP A 82 1.90 43.77 5.70
C ASP A 82 0.72 44.26 4.86
N GLY A 83 0.89 44.36 3.53
CA GLY A 83 -0.19 44.52 2.56
C GLY A 83 -1.19 43.37 2.61
N MET A 84 -0.71 42.11 2.65
CA MET A 84 -1.60 40.95 2.80
C MET A 84 -2.35 40.95 4.14
N LYS A 85 -1.70 41.34 5.25
CA LYS A 85 -2.36 41.48 6.57
C LYS A 85 -3.41 42.58 6.55
N ARG A 86 -3.12 43.73 5.92
CA ARG A 86 -4.09 44.82 5.73
C ARG A 86 -5.28 44.36 4.90
N LEU A 87 -5.04 43.65 3.80
CA LEU A 87 -6.08 43.05 2.98
C LEU A 87 -6.95 42.09 3.80
N ALA A 88 -6.34 41.16 4.55
CA ALA A 88 -7.07 40.20 5.36
C ALA A 88 -7.93 40.86 6.45
N ARG A 89 -7.42 41.92 7.10
CA ARG A 89 -8.18 42.73 8.08
C ARG A 89 -9.36 43.44 7.43
N ALA A 90 -9.15 44.11 6.29
CA ALA A 90 -10.22 44.78 5.58
C ALA A 90 -11.33 43.80 5.16
N VAL A 91 -10.97 42.59 4.71
CA VAL A 91 -11.98 41.55 4.42
C VAL A 91 -12.68 41.05 5.69
N ALA A 92 -11.97 40.97 6.82
CA ALA A 92 -12.57 40.58 8.10
C ALA A 92 -13.60 41.63 8.59
N ASP A 93 -13.38 42.91 8.29
CA ASP A 93 -14.31 43.99 8.63
C ASP A 93 -15.65 43.89 7.88
N LEU A 94 -15.73 43.08 6.81
CA LEU A 94 -16.99 42.74 6.13
C LEU A 94 -17.88 41.77 6.94
N GLY A 95 -17.38 41.27 8.08
CA GLY A 95 -18.15 40.48 9.04
C GLY A 95 -17.80 38.98 9.24
N PRO A 96 -17.00 38.27 8.42
CA PRO A 96 -16.72 36.86 8.69
C PRO A 96 -15.83 36.72 9.93
N LYS A 97 -15.98 35.61 10.69
CA LYS A 97 -15.20 35.39 11.92
C LYS A 97 -13.70 35.16 11.67
N SER A 98 -13.34 34.69 10.48
CA SER A 98 -11.96 34.39 10.09
C SER A 98 -11.79 34.50 8.59
N VAL A 99 -10.58 34.85 8.16
CA VAL A 99 -10.21 35.04 6.75
C VAL A 99 -8.94 34.26 6.44
N LEU A 100 -8.95 33.48 5.35
CA LEU A 100 -7.77 32.81 4.80
C LEU A 100 -7.55 33.29 3.36
N ILE A 101 -6.59 34.21 3.19
CA ILE A 101 -6.20 34.69 1.86
C ILE A 101 -5.34 33.62 1.18
N LYS A 102 -5.76 33.18 -0.02
CA LYS A 102 -5.08 32.17 -0.84
C LYS A 102 -4.20 32.83 -1.92
N GLY A 103 -3.03 32.28 -2.18
CA GLY A 103 -2.11 32.77 -3.22
C GLY A 103 -1.09 33.81 -2.71
N GLY A 104 -0.31 34.36 -3.64
CA GLY A 104 0.87 35.19 -3.34
C GLY A 104 2.07 34.34 -2.96
N HIS A 105 3.14 34.38 -3.76
CA HIS A 105 4.40 33.70 -3.43
C HIS A 105 5.22 34.57 -2.48
N ILE A 106 4.74 34.78 -1.25
CA ILE A 106 5.53 35.43 -0.20
C ILE A 106 6.06 34.34 0.73
N PRO A 107 7.32 33.88 0.55
CA PRO A 107 7.95 32.95 1.48
C PRO A 107 8.08 33.62 2.85
N LEU A 108 7.74 32.94 3.96
CA LEU A 108 7.71 33.53 5.32
C LEU A 108 8.52 32.74 6.34
N LYS A 109 9.23 33.46 7.22
CA LYS A 109 9.94 32.96 8.40
C LYS A 109 9.00 32.73 9.59
N LYS A 110 9.49 32.04 10.63
CA LYS A 110 8.76 31.75 11.90
C LYS A 110 8.27 33.00 12.65
N ASN A 111 8.93 34.13 12.46
CA ASN A 111 8.57 35.45 13.01
C ASN A 111 7.69 36.29 12.05
N TYR A 112 7.18 35.70 10.96
CA TYR A 112 6.40 36.37 9.93
C TYR A 112 7.18 37.42 9.11
N GLU A 113 8.51 37.32 9.00
CA GLU A 113 9.31 38.08 8.03
C GLU A 113 9.37 37.36 6.67
N VAL A 114 9.73 38.06 5.60
CA VAL A 114 9.91 37.42 4.28
C VAL A 114 11.15 36.53 4.32
N ALA A 115 10.97 35.23 4.06
CA ALA A 115 12.04 34.25 3.96
C ALA A 115 12.82 34.49 2.67
N SER A 116 14.15 34.59 2.78
CA SER A 116 15.04 34.86 1.64
C SER A 116 15.60 33.57 1.03
N THR A 117 15.48 32.45 1.74
CA THR A 117 15.89 31.11 1.31
C THR A 117 14.80 30.07 1.60
N ASP A 118 14.84 28.94 0.90
CA ASP A 118 13.84 27.87 1.07
C ASP A 118 13.85 27.24 2.46
N ASP A 119 15.01 27.18 3.11
CA ASP A 119 15.20 26.61 4.46
C ASP A 119 14.54 27.45 5.57
N GLU A 120 14.24 28.72 5.30
CA GLU A 120 13.66 29.64 6.28
C GLU A 120 12.13 29.58 6.38
N LYS A 121 11.46 28.76 5.56
CA LYS A 121 10.00 28.69 5.47
C LYS A 121 9.38 27.90 6.62
N GLU A 122 8.94 28.57 7.69
CA GLU A 122 8.06 27.95 8.71
C GLU A 122 6.88 28.87 9.06
N VAL A 123 5.65 28.38 8.85
CA VAL A 123 4.41 29.16 9.09
C VAL A 123 3.53 28.51 10.17
N LEU A 124 3.10 29.33 11.13
CA LEU A 124 2.08 28.99 12.13
C LEU A 124 0.70 29.01 11.47
N VAL A 125 0.27 27.85 10.97
CA VAL A 125 -1.01 27.66 10.28
C VAL A 125 -1.84 26.69 11.12
N ASN A 126 -3.14 26.99 11.31
CA ASN A 126 -4.07 26.08 11.96
C ASN A 126 -3.93 24.66 11.36
N ARG A 127 -3.93 23.62 12.20
CA ARG A 127 -3.76 22.22 11.77
C ARG A 127 -4.66 21.86 10.57
N ALA A 128 -5.89 22.36 10.52
CA ALA A 128 -6.82 22.12 9.42
C ALA A 128 -6.33 22.74 8.09
N VAL A 129 -5.85 23.97 8.10
CA VAL A 129 -5.34 24.65 6.89
C VAL A 129 -4.04 24.00 6.43
N ARG A 130 -3.17 23.57 7.35
CA ARG A 130 -1.95 22.82 7.01
C ARG A 130 -2.30 21.46 6.40
N ALA A 131 -3.26 20.72 6.97
CA ALA A 131 -3.71 19.44 6.45
C ALA A 131 -4.35 19.58 5.06
N ALA A 132 -5.19 20.59 4.85
CA ALA A 132 -5.79 20.90 3.56
C ALA A 132 -4.73 21.26 2.52
N GLY A 133 -3.73 22.08 2.89
CA GLY A 133 -2.61 22.42 2.01
C GLY A 133 -1.83 21.18 1.56
N ARG A 134 -1.48 20.28 2.50
CA ARG A 134 -0.80 19.01 2.17
C ARG A 134 -1.64 18.11 1.27
N TYR A 135 -2.94 18.01 1.52
CA TYR A 135 -3.86 17.22 0.69
C TYR A 135 -3.91 17.75 -0.74
N VAL A 136 -4.12 19.06 -0.92
CA VAL A 136 -4.15 19.68 -2.26
C VAL A 136 -2.79 19.55 -2.96
N GLU A 137 -1.68 19.77 -2.26
CA GLU A 137 -0.33 19.63 -2.81
C GLU A 137 -0.05 18.20 -3.29
N ALA A 138 -0.41 17.19 -2.48
CA ALA A 138 -0.27 15.79 -2.85
C ALA A 138 -1.16 15.43 -4.05
N GLY A 139 -2.41 15.93 -4.09
CA GLY A 139 -3.30 15.75 -5.22
C GLY A 139 -2.78 16.36 -6.52
N ILE A 140 -2.11 17.52 -6.46
CA ILE A 140 -1.42 18.13 -7.61
C ILE A 140 -0.22 17.28 -8.01
N LYS A 141 0.64 16.87 -7.06
CA LYS A 141 1.85 16.08 -7.34
C LYS A 141 1.55 14.72 -7.96
N THR A 142 0.40 14.14 -7.64
CA THR A 142 -0.03 12.81 -8.09
C THR A 142 -1.12 12.88 -9.17
N SER A 143 -1.38 14.07 -9.73
CA SER A 143 -2.33 14.22 -10.83
C SER A 143 -1.80 13.55 -12.09
N VAL A 144 -2.72 13.03 -12.90
CA VAL A 144 -2.43 12.51 -14.23
C VAL A 144 -3.04 13.43 -15.27
N ASP A 145 -2.37 13.60 -16.41
CA ASP A 145 -2.88 14.42 -17.49
C ASP A 145 -4.12 13.75 -18.11
N LEU A 146 -5.25 14.46 -18.06
CA LEU A 146 -6.50 14.04 -18.68
C LEU A 146 -6.91 15.04 -19.76
N GLY A 147 -6.83 14.63 -21.02
CA GLY A 147 -7.24 15.45 -22.17
C GLY A 147 -6.19 16.49 -22.56
N LYS A 148 -6.66 17.72 -22.88
CA LYS A 148 -5.80 18.85 -23.31
C LYS A 148 -6.04 20.04 -22.38
N GLY A 149 -4.96 20.69 -21.94
CA GLY A 149 -5.01 21.85 -21.03
C GLY A 149 -4.75 21.47 -19.57
N SER A 150 -5.13 22.33 -18.63
CA SER A 150 -4.98 22.08 -17.20
C SER A 150 -5.95 20.97 -16.74
N GLY A 151 -5.40 19.82 -16.34
CA GLY A 151 -6.16 18.66 -15.85
C GLY A 151 -6.61 18.79 -14.39
N PRO A 152 -7.49 17.87 -13.93
CA PRO A 152 -7.91 17.81 -12.53
C PRO A 152 -6.79 17.28 -11.63
N ILE A 153 -6.87 17.60 -10.33
CA ILE A 153 -5.98 17.02 -9.31
C ILE A 153 -6.44 15.61 -8.91
N ASN A 154 -5.52 14.75 -8.45
CA ASN A 154 -5.86 13.41 -7.96
C ASN A 154 -6.43 13.48 -6.54
N HIS A 155 -7.74 13.34 -6.39
CA HIS A 155 -8.41 13.35 -5.08
C HIS A 155 -8.26 12.02 -4.32
N PHE A 156 -7.80 10.97 -4.99
CA PHE A 156 -7.70 9.61 -4.45
C PHE A 156 -6.28 9.24 -4.05
N HIS A 157 -5.37 10.21 -4.00
CA HIS A 157 -3.96 10.00 -3.66
C HIS A 157 -3.74 9.42 -2.24
N SER A 158 -4.78 9.40 -1.40
CA SER A 158 -4.77 8.81 -0.05
C SER A 158 -5.64 7.54 0.06
N LEU A 159 -6.25 7.08 -1.03
CA LEU A 159 -6.96 5.80 -1.05
C LEU A 159 -6.00 4.69 -1.41
N ASN A 160 -5.90 3.69 -0.53
CA ASN A 160 -5.26 2.42 -0.84
C ASN A 160 -6.32 1.47 -1.36
N ILE A 161 -6.27 1.15 -2.66
CA ILE A 161 -7.09 0.09 -3.25
C ILE A 161 -6.20 -1.15 -3.33
N MET A 162 -6.68 -2.28 -2.81
CA MET A 162 -5.95 -3.53 -2.97
C MET A 162 -5.87 -3.85 -4.47
N PRO A 163 -4.68 -4.19 -4.99
CA PRO A 163 -4.49 -4.41 -6.43
C PRO A 163 -5.06 -5.76 -6.92
N PHE A 164 -5.83 -6.46 -6.08
CA PHE A 164 -6.41 -7.77 -6.33
C PHE A 164 -7.82 -7.89 -5.72
N PRO A 165 -8.69 -8.74 -6.32
CA PRO A 165 -9.97 -9.09 -5.72
C PRO A 165 -9.79 -10.00 -4.48
N PRO A 166 -10.80 -10.15 -3.61
CA PRO A 166 -10.78 -11.16 -2.55
C PRO A 166 -10.41 -12.55 -3.09
N GLY A 167 -9.45 -13.22 -2.48
CA GLY A 167 -8.89 -14.50 -2.94
C GLY A 167 -7.84 -14.40 -4.06
N GLY A 168 -7.61 -13.22 -4.64
CA GLY A 168 -6.64 -13.00 -5.73
C GLY A 168 -5.23 -12.60 -5.27
N PHE A 169 -4.93 -12.63 -3.97
CA PHE A 169 -3.65 -12.17 -3.43
C PHE A 169 -2.46 -12.98 -3.96
N VAL A 170 -2.57 -14.31 -3.95
CA VAL A 170 -1.48 -15.20 -4.39
C VAL A 170 -1.23 -15.06 -5.88
N ASP A 171 -2.28 -15.05 -6.70
CA ASP A 171 -2.16 -14.84 -8.16
C ASP A 171 -1.48 -13.50 -8.45
N TRP A 172 -1.94 -12.43 -7.79
CA TRP A 172 -1.31 -11.13 -7.91
C TRP A 172 0.17 -11.14 -7.50
N LEU A 173 0.50 -11.77 -6.36
CA LEU A 173 1.86 -11.86 -5.84
C LEU A 173 2.80 -12.54 -6.85
N LEU A 174 2.36 -13.64 -7.46
CA LEU A 174 3.14 -14.42 -8.43
C LEU A 174 3.24 -13.73 -9.79
N GLU A 175 2.26 -12.91 -10.15
CA GLU A 175 2.25 -12.17 -11.44
C GLU A 175 3.05 -10.86 -11.41
N ARG A 176 3.39 -10.34 -10.22
CA ARG A 176 4.19 -9.12 -10.06
C ARG A 176 5.47 -9.17 -10.88
N GLU A 177 5.83 -8.03 -11.46
CA GLU A 177 6.99 -7.89 -12.34
C GLU A 177 8.31 -8.30 -11.66
N ASP A 178 8.46 -7.95 -10.38
CA ASP A 178 9.64 -8.27 -9.57
C ASP A 178 9.69 -9.73 -9.08
N VAL A 179 8.58 -10.48 -9.16
CA VAL A 179 8.48 -11.87 -8.68
C VAL A 179 8.47 -12.88 -9.83
N ARG A 180 7.77 -12.58 -10.92
CA ARG A 180 7.47 -13.51 -12.01
C ARG A 180 8.70 -14.24 -12.57
N LYS A 181 9.82 -13.51 -12.73
CA LYS A 181 11.06 -14.08 -13.27
C LYS A 181 11.65 -15.12 -12.31
N VAL A 182 11.82 -14.75 -11.03
CA VAL A 182 12.41 -15.63 -10.01
C VAL A 182 11.48 -16.82 -9.75
N TRP A 183 10.17 -16.61 -9.73
CA TRP A 183 9.19 -17.70 -9.62
C TRP A 183 9.32 -18.72 -10.75
N LYS A 184 9.49 -18.26 -11.99
CA LYS A 184 9.72 -19.15 -13.14
C LYS A 184 11.05 -19.90 -13.02
N GLU A 185 12.13 -19.21 -12.67
CA GLU A 185 13.45 -19.84 -12.49
C GLU A 185 13.43 -20.92 -11.40
N PHE A 186 12.70 -20.69 -10.31
CA PHE A 186 12.48 -21.67 -9.26
C PHE A 186 11.63 -22.86 -9.74
N THR A 187 10.43 -22.57 -10.29
CA THR A 187 9.47 -23.62 -10.63
C THR A 187 9.79 -24.41 -11.89
N GLN A 188 10.70 -23.90 -12.73
CA GLN A 188 11.16 -24.49 -13.99
C GLN A 188 12.68 -24.65 -14.02
N HIS A 189 13.29 -24.82 -12.85
CA HIS A 189 14.73 -25.06 -12.73
C HIS A 189 15.13 -26.35 -13.44
N GLU A 190 16.34 -26.40 -14.00
CA GLU A 190 16.86 -27.59 -14.71
C GLU A 190 16.76 -28.87 -13.87
N PHE A 191 17.02 -28.76 -12.56
CA PHE A 191 16.85 -29.87 -11.60
C PHE A 191 15.45 -30.49 -11.64
N VAL A 192 14.39 -29.67 -11.64
CA VAL A 192 13.01 -30.19 -11.62
C VAL A 192 12.56 -30.67 -13.00
N GLU A 193 13.08 -30.10 -14.08
CA GLU A 193 12.84 -30.62 -15.44
C GLU A 193 13.43 -32.03 -15.59
N GLN A 194 14.70 -32.21 -15.19
CA GLN A 194 15.37 -33.52 -15.22
C GLN A 194 14.74 -34.52 -14.25
N MET A 195 14.15 -34.05 -13.14
CA MET A 195 13.36 -34.89 -12.25
C MET A 195 12.05 -35.35 -12.92
N GLY A 196 11.42 -34.47 -13.71
CA GLY A 196 10.17 -34.72 -14.42
C GLY A 196 10.29 -35.78 -15.53
N ASP A 197 11.39 -35.74 -16.29
CA ASP A 197 11.69 -36.71 -17.35
C ASP A 197 12.50 -37.94 -16.88
N GLY A 198 12.96 -37.93 -15.62
CA GLY A 198 13.69 -39.03 -15.00
C GLY A 198 15.19 -39.08 -15.31
N THR A 199 15.74 -38.06 -15.95
CA THR A 199 17.16 -37.98 -16.34
C THR A 199 18.09 -37.44 -15.25
N LEU A 200 17.53 -36.87 -14.17
CA LEU A 200 18.31 -36.27 -13.08
C LEU A 200 19.32 -37.29 -12.52
N PRO A 201 20.60 -36.91 -12.34
CA PRO A 201 21.58 -37.79 -11.71
C PRO A 201 21.20 -38.13 -10.27
N VAL A 202 21.32 -39.42 -9.92
CA VAL A 202 20.93 -39.93 -8.59
C VAL A 202 21.71 -39.23 -7.47
N GLU A 203 23.00 -38.94 -7.67
CA GLU A 203 23.81 -38.22 -6.68
C GLU A 203 23.33 -36.79 -6.43
N SER A 204 22.82 -36.10 -7.47
CA SER A 204 22.21 -34.77 -7.32
C SER A 204 20.93 -34.85 -6.49
N PHE A 205 20.11 -35.86 -6.74
CA PHE A 205 18.89 -36.10 -5.95
C PHE A 205 19.21 -36.49 -4.51
N LYS A 206 20.21 -37.36 -4.29
CA LYS A 206 20.71 -37.75 -2.97
C LYS A 206 21.19 -36.54 -2.17
N PHE A 207 21.99 -35.66 -2.80
CA PHE A 207 22.43 -34.42 -2.18
C PHE A 207 21.25 -33.51 -1.80
N TYR A 208 20.29 -33.33 -2.72
CA TYR A 208 19.07 -32.57 -2.44
C TYR A 208 18.31 -33.12 -1.23
N MET A 209 18.07 -34.43 -1.17
CA MET A 209 17.34 -35.08 -0.08
C MET A 209 18.02 -34.91 1.29
N VAL A 210 19.36 -34.99 1.33
CA VAL A 210 20.13 -34.74 2.55
C VAL A 210 19.99 -33.28 3.00
N GLN A 211 20.07 -32.34 2.07
CA GLN A 211 19.91 -30.92 2.39
C GLN A 211 18.48 -30.57 2.80
N ASP A 212 17.49 -31.21 2.19
CA ASP A 212 16.07 -31.03 2.52
C ASP A 212 15.76 -31.58 3.93
N TYR A 213 16.35 -32.72 4.31
CA TYR A 213 16.29 -33.23 5.69
C TYR A 213 16.78 -32.19 6.72
N LEU A 214 17.90 -31.51 6.45
CA LEU A 214 18.42 -30.46 7.33
C LEU A 214 17.49 -29.22 7.31
N TYR A 215 16.98 -28.85 6.14
CA TYR A 215 16.04 -27.74 5.96
C TYR A 215 14.75 -27.94 6.76
N LEU A 216 14.16 -29.14 6.74
CA LEU A 216 12.90 -29.44 7.44
C LEU A 216 12.98 -29.18 8.94
N THR A 217 14.16 -29.36 9.55
CA THR A 217 14.37 -28.98 10.96
C THR A 217 14.24 -27.46 11.15
N GLN A 218 14.79 -26.66 10.23
CA GLN A 218 14.67 -25.20 10.29
C GLN A 218 13.24 -24.75 9.93
N PHE A 219 12.58 -25.42 8.98
CA PHE A 219 11.19 -25.14 8.62
C PHE A 219 10.22 -25.46 9.76
N ALA A 220 10.47 -26.52 10.53
CA ALA A 220 9.74 -26.80 11.77
C ALA A 220 9.94 -25.70 12.82
N ARG A 221 11.16 -25.16 12.97
CA ARG A 221 11.42 -24.00 13.86
C ARG A 221 10.68 -22.74 13.41
N ALA A 222 10.66 -22.46 12.10
CA ALA A 222 9.92 -21.33 11.55
C ALA A 222 8.41 -21.45 11.81
N ASN A 223 7.83 -22.64 11.66
CA ASN A 223 6.43 -22.89 11.97
C ASN A 223 6.12 -22.82 13.47
N ALA A 224 7.04 -23.28 14.34
CA ALA A 224 6.91 -23.06 15.78
C ALA A 224 6.93 -21.57 16.13
N LEU A 225 7.78 -20.78 15.48
CA LEU A 225 7.84 -19.32 15.62
C LEU A 225 6.56 -18.64 15.10
N ALA A 226 5.95 -19.15 14.03
CA ALA A 226 4.64 -18.71 13.59
C ALA A 226 3.56 -18.94 14.66
N GLY A 227 3.62 -20.09 15.35
CA GLY A 227 2.77 -20.39 16.50
C GLY A 227 2.98 -19.40 17.65
N TYR A 228 4.23 -19.07 17.98
CA TYR A 228 4.55 -18.05 18.98
C TYR A 228 3.95 -16.67 18.64
N LYS A 229 3.92 -16.30 17.35
CA LYS A 229 3.36 -15.02 16.88
C LYS A 229 1.84 -15.03 16.69
N ALA A 230 1.19 -16.18 16.76
CA ALA A 230 -0.25 -16.27 16.53
C ALA A 230 -1.02 -15.49 17.60
N LYS A 231 -2.10 -14.81 17.18
CA LYS A 231 -2.94 -13.99 18.07
C LYS A 231 -4.05 -14.79 18.76
N THR A 232 -4.30 -16.02 18.32
CA THR A 232 -5.39 -16.87 18.79
C THR A 232 -4.88 -18.26 19.12
N LEU A 233 -5.57 -18.95 20.03
CA LEU A 233 -5.20 -20.32 20.41
C LEU A 233 -5.35 -21.28 19.22
N GLU A 234 -6.33 -21.03 18.35
CA GLU A 234 -6.53 -21.78 17.12
C GLU A 234 -5.32 -21.66 16.19
N GLY A 235 -4.73 -20.46 16.06
CA GLY A 235 -3.52 -20.24 15.28
C GLY A 235 -2.30 -20.94 15.88
N VAL A 236 -2.15 -20.92 17.21
CA VAL A 236 -1.09 -21.66 17.93
C VAL A 236 -1.23 -23.16 17.65
N ALA A 237 -2.44 -23.71 17.79
CA ALA A 237 -2.70 -25.13 17.56
C ALA A 237 -2.48 -25.53 16.09
N ALA A 238 -2.87 -24.69 15.13
CA ALA A 238 -2.61 -24.93 13.72
C ALA A 238 -1.10 -25.01 13.42
N SER A 239 -0.30 -24.08 13.92
CA SER A 239 1.16 -24.11 13.77
C SER A 239 1.80 -25.34 14.42
N ALA A 240 1.36 -25.73 15.63
CA ALA A 240 1.84 -26.95 16.27
C ALA A 240 1.48 -28.22 15.47
N GLY A 241 0.31 -28.22 14.83
CA GLY A 241 -0.11 -29.26 13.90
C GLY A 241 0.85 -29.38 12.71
N ILE A 242 1.25 -28.26 12.11
CA ILE A 242 2.23 -28.24 11.01
C ILE A 242 3.59 -28.80 11.47
N VAL A 243 4.08 -28.42 12.65
CA VAL A 243 5.33 -28.96 13.19
C VAL A 243 5.27 -30.48 13.35
N THR A 244 4.14 -31.00 13.82
CA THR A 244 3.93 -32.45 13.98
C THR A 244 3.85 -33.16 12.63
N HIS A 245 3.25 -32.52 11.63
CA HIS A 245 3.20 -33.02 10.26
C HIS A 245 4.61 -33.08 9.65
N ILE A 246 5.40 -32.01 9.74
CA ILE A 246 6.82 -31.98 9.28
C ILE A 246 7.63 -33.11 9.92
N HIS A 247 7.47 -33.34 11.23
CA HIS A 247 8.16 -34.43 11.91
C HIS A 247 7.76 -35.82 11.38
N THR A 248 6.50 -35.98 10.95
CA THR A 248 6.02 -37.22 10.35
C THR A 248 6.56 -37.40 8.93
N GLU A 249 6.51 -36.36 8.11
CA GLU A 249 7.03 -36.33 6.74
C GLU A 249 8.55 -36.55 6.69
N THR A 250 9.28 -36.00 7.67
CA THR A 250 10.73 -36.23 7.80
C THR A 250 11.07 -37.72 7.90
N LYS A 251 10.19 -38.57 8.45
CA LYS A 251 10.41 -40.02 8.49
C LYS A 251 10.35 -40.65 7.10
N LEU A 252 9.48 -40.15 6.22
CA LEU A 252 9.40 -40.58 4.83
C LEU A 252 10.65 -40.17 4.06
N HIS A 253 11.10 -38.92 4.23
CA HIS A 253 12.39 -38.46 3.67
C HIS A 253 13.57 -39.30 4.14
N VAL A 254 13.60 -39.66 5.43
CA VAL A 254 14.64 -40.54 5.98
C VAL A 254 14.58 -41.92 5.31
N SER A 255 13.40 -42.53 5.16
CA SER A 255 13.31 -43.83 4.46
C SER A 255 13.79 -43.76 3.01
N GLU A 256 13.44 -42.69 2.29
CA GLU A 256 13.91 -42.49 0.90
C GLU A 256 15.43 -42.29 0.83
N CYS A 257 16.01 -41.54 1.78
CA CYS A 257 17.47 -41.40 1.89
C CYS A 257 18.16 -42.76 2.13
N LEU A 258 17.60 -43.60 2.99
CA LEU A 258 18.13 -44.95 3.26
C LEU A 258 18.05 -45.84 2.01
N GLU A 259 16.96 -45.77 1.24
CA GLU A 259 16.80 -46.51 -0.02
C GLU A 259 17.81 -46.06 -1.10
N LEU A 260 18.22 -44.79 -1.07
CA LEU A 260 19.28 -44.23 -1.91
C LEU A 260 20.70 -44.50 -1.38
N GLY A 261 20.83 -45.26 -0.29
CA GLY A 261 22.10 -45.63 0.31
C GLY A 261 22.79 -44.50 1.08
N VAL A 262 22.04 -43.53 1.61
CA VAL A 262 22.52 -42.61 2.67
C VAL A 262 22.32 -43.31 4.01
N THR A 263 23.32 -43.33 4.88
CA THR A 263 23.18 -43.87 6.24
C THR A 263 22.62 -42.83 7.22
N MET A 264 22.06 -43.29 8.34
CA MET A 264 21.61 -42.38 9.41
C MET A 264 22.75 -41.55 10.00
N ASP A 265 23.96 -42.12 10.07
CA ASP A 265 25.13 -41.42 10.58
C ASP A 265 25.60 -40.34 9.60
N GLU A 266 25.53 -40.59 8.28
CA GLU A 266 25.78 -39.56 7.27
C GLU A 266 24.75 -38.43 7.36
N LEU A 267 23.45 -38.72 7.48
CA LEU A 267 22.40 -37.68 7.62
C LEU A 267 22.63 -36.79 8.85
N ARG A 268 22.96 -37.39 10.00
CA ARG A 268 23.14 -36.66 11.26
C ARG A 268 24.41 -35.79 11.28
N ASN A 269 25.45 -36.21 10.58
CA ASN A 269 26.73 -35.50 10.52
C ASN A 269 26.87 -34.62 9.27
N SER A 270 25.86 -34.57 8.41
CA SER A 270 25.86 -33.71 7.23
C SER A 270 25.76 -32.24 7.63
N GLU A 271 26.52 -31.40 6.93
CA GLU A 271 26.48 -29.95 7.11
C GLU A 271 25.47 -29.30 6.16
N GLU A 272 24.87 -28.20 6.62
CA GLU A 272 24.03 -27.36 5.77
C GLU A 272 24.91 -26.75 4.67
N HIS A 273 24.53 -26.98 3.41
CA HIS A 273 25.11 -26.28 2.27
C HIS A 273 24.75 -24.80 2.35
N GLN A 274 25.60 -23.92 1.80
CA GLN A 274 25.42 -22.46 1.84
C GLN A 274 24.01 -22.03 1.39
N ALA A 275 23.45 -22.67 0.38
CA ALA A 275 22.09 -22.40 -0.09
C ALA A 275 21.01 -22.71 0.97
N CYS A 276 21.14 -23.86 1.65
CA CYS A 276 20.24 -24.26 2.74
C CYS A 276 20.37 -23.30 3.93
N THR A 277 21.60 -22.93 4.31
CA THR A 277 21.85 -21.94 5.35
C THR A 277 21.24 -20.58 4.98
N ALA A 278 21.52 -20.07 3.78
CA ALA A 278 21.02 -18.76 3.36
C ALA A 278 19.49 -18.71 3.36
N TYR A 279 18.83 -19.76 2.86
CA TYR A 279 17.38 -19.81 2.81
C TYR A 279 16.75 -19.93 4.20
N SER A 280 17.23 -20.86 5.02
CA SER A 280 16.70 -21.05 6.37
C SER A 280 16.93 -19.83 7.27
N ARG A 281 18.09 -19.16 7.16
CA ARG A 281 18.37 -17.92 7.91
C ARG A 281 17.48 -16.79 7.45
N TYR A 282 17.26 -16.62 6.15
CA TYR A 282 16.30 -15.62 5.67
C TYR A 282 14.91 -15.77 6.29
N ILE A 283 14.36 -16.99 6.30
CA ILE A 283 13.04 -17.25 6.89
C ILE A 283 13.03 -16.95 8.40
N LEU A 284 14.04 -17.44 9.13
CA LEU A 284 14.10 -17.27 10.58
C LEU A 284 14.38 -15.81 10.97
N ASP A 285 15.16 -15.07 10.20
CA ASP A 285 15.46 -13.66 10.43
C ASP A 285 14.21 -12.81 10.21
N ILE A 286 13.48 -13.00 9.11
CA ILE A 286 12.16 -12.38 8.90
C ILE A 286 11.20 -12.77 10.03
N GLY A 287 11.19 -14.04 10.41
CA GLY A 287 10.42 -14.51 11.55
C GLY A 287 10.84 -13.86 12.87
N ALA A 288 12.11 -13.52 13.07
CA ALA A 288 12.54 -12.87 14.30
C ALA A 288 12.21 -11.37 14.31
N SER A 289 12.41 -10.69 13.17
CA SER A 289 12.34 -9.22 13.08
C SER A 289 10.97 -8.67 12.70
N GLU A 290 10.15 -9.43 11.97
CA GLU A 290 8.88 -8.95 11.41
C GLU A 290 7.65 -9.59 12.08
N ASP A 291 6.46 -9.28 11.58
CA ASP A 291 5.19 -9.80 12.09
C ASP A 291 4.86 -11.21 11.56
N TRP A 292 3.69 -11.72 11.97
CA TRP A 292 3.23 -13.05 11.57
C TRP A 292 3.01 -13.15 10.05
N LEU A 293 2.50 -12.10 9.40
CA LEU A 293 2.20 -12.11 7.97
C LEU A 293 3.50 -12.16 7.16
N ALA A 294 4.49 -11.34 7.51
CA ALA A 294 5.80 -11.36 6.85
C ALA A 294 6.44 -12.75 6.91
N LEU A 295 6.35 -13.44 8.06
CA LEU A 295 6.82 -14.82 8.20
C LEU A 295 6.05 -15.79 7.30
N GLN A 296 4.73 -15.67 7.18
CA GLN A 296 3.96 -16.50 6.23
C GLN A 296 4.42 -16.27 4.79
N ILE A 297 4.58 -15.00 4.37
CA ILE A 297 5.06 -14.67 3.02
C ILE A 297 6.46 -15.23 2.75
N ALA A 298 7.35 -15.23 3.74
CA ALA A 298 8.68 -15.82 3.60
C ALA A 298 8.64 -17.35 3.43
N MET A 299 7.64 -18.04 4.00
CA MET A 299 7.45 -19.49 3.90
C MET A 299 6.63 -19.92 2.67
N PHE A 300 5.81 -19.03 2.09
CA PHE A 300 4.92 -19.31 0.95
C PHE A 300 5.60 -19.98 -0.25
N PRO A 301 6.80 -19.57 -0.69
CA PRO A 301 7.45 -20.19 -1.85
C PRO A 301 7.67 -21.69 -1.69
N CYS A 302 7.95 -22.17 -0.47
CA CYS A 302 8.12 -23.60 -0.21
C CYS A 302 6.79 -24.36 -0.40
N LEU A 303 5.73 -23.92 0.26
CA LEU A 303 4.43 -24.59 0.19
C LEU A 303 3.86 -24.57 -1.24
N LEU A 304 3.77 -23.38 -1.84
CA LEU A 304 3.14 -23.17 -3.15
C LEU A 304 4.01 -23.71 -4.28
N GLY A 305 5.32 -23.53 -4.19
CA GLY A 305 6.26 -23.87 -5.25
C GLY A 305 6.35 -25.35 -5.49
N TYR A 306 6.49 -26.14 -4.43
CA TYR A 306 6.59 -27.60 -4.55
C TYR A 306 5.31 -28.22 -5.12
N HIS A 307 4.14 -27.75 -4.68
CA HIS A 307 2.87 -28.17 -5.29
C HIS A 307 2.76 -27.75 -6.76
N HIS A 308 3.14 -26.52 -7.09
CA HIS A 308 3.11 -26.02 -8.46
C HIS A 308 4.03 -26.83 -9.38
N ILE A 309 5.26 -27.11 -8.94
CA ILE A 309 6.23 -27.95 -9.64
C ILE A 309 5.63 -29.34 -9.85
N ALA A 310 5.20 -30.01 -8.79
CA ALA A 310 4.72 -31.38 -8.86
C ALA A 310 3.47 -31.52 -9.74
N LYS A 311 2.51 -30.60 -9.63
CA LYS A 311 1.31 -30.57 -10.47
C LYS A 311 1.66 -30.41 -11.95
N ARG A 312 2.60 -29.51 -12.26
CA ARG A 312 3.10 -29.30 -13.62
C ARG A 312 3.80 -30.56 -14.14
N LEU A 313 4.76 -31.11 -13.41
CA LEU A 313 5.48 -32.32 -13.82
C LEU A 313 4.54 -33.51 -14.01
N SER A 314 3.58 -33.72 -13.09
CA SER A 314 2.56 -34.76 -13.23
C SER A 314 1.71 -34.59 -14.48
N SER A 315 1.43 -33.36 -14.91
CA SER A 315 0.64 -33.11 -16.13
C SER A 315 1.40 -33.40 -17.43
N LEU A 316 2.73 -33.44 -17.37
CA LEU A 316 3.60 -33.75 -18.51
C LEU A 316 3.89 -35.25 -18.64
N GLN A 317 3.59 -36.04 -17.62
CA GLN A 317 3.82 -37.48 -17.62
C GLN A 317 2.68 -38.25 -18.28
N ASP A 318 3.03 -39.31 -19.01
CA ASP A 318 2.06 -40.24 -19.58
C ASP A 318 1.34 -41.01 -18.45
N PRO A 319 0.01 -40.86 -18.29
CA PRO A 319 -0.76 -41.56 -17.27
C PRO A 319 -0.75 -43.09 -17.42
N SER A 320 -0.45 -43.58 -18.63
CA SER A 320 -0.38 -45.00 -18.96
C SER A 320 1.01 -45.61 -18.73
N ALA A 321 2.02 -44.79 -18.46
CA ALA A 321 3.37 -45.26 -18.18
C ALA A 321 3.41 -46.07 -16.86
N PRO A 322 4.24 -47.13 -16.79
CA PRO A 322 4.48 -47.84 -15.54
C PRO A 322 4.94 -46.90 -14.42
N LYS A 323 4.50 -47.15 -13.17
CA LYS A 323 4.88 -46.31 -12.01
C LYS A 323 6.41 -46.20 -11.80
N ASN A 324 7.17 -47.19 -12.24
CA ASN A 324 8.63 -47.20 -12.16
C ASN A 324 9.34 -46.58 -13.38
N ALA A 325 8.60 -46.03 -14.35
CA ALA A 325 9.16 -45.39 -15.54
C ALA A 325 9.95 -44.12 -15.19
N ASN A 326 9.54 -43.40 -14.15
CA ASN A 326 10.30 -42.29 -13.57
C ASN A 326 10.66 -42.63 -12.11
N ARG A 327 11.96 -42.68 -11.82
CA ARG A 327 12.49 -42.94 -10.47
C ARG A 327 11.99 -41.93 -9.43
N TYR A 328 11.75 -40.69 -9.84
CA TYR A 328 11.36 -39.58 -8.97
C TYR A 328 9.84 -39.39 -8.89
N ARG A 329 9.06 -40.34 -9.43
CA ARG A 329 7.60 -40.26 -9.43
C ARG A 329 7.01 -40.15 -8.03
N GLN A 330 7.58 -40.85 -7.06
CA GLN A 330 7.12 -40.82 -5.67
C GLN A 330 7.19 -39.40 -5.09
N TRP A 331 8.28 -38.68 -5.32
CA TRP A 331 8.42 -37.28 -4.92
C TRP A 331 7.30 -36.43 -5.53
N ILE A 332 7.03 -36.60 -6.84
CA ILE A 332 5.97 -35.84 -7.54
C ILE A 332 4.60 -36.14 -6.94
N ASP A 333 4.30 -37.42 -6.72
CA ASP A 333 3.00 -37.86 -6.19
C ASP A 333 2.77 -37.33 -4.76
N ASN A 334 3.82 -37.23 -3.93
CA ASN A 334 3.71 -36.71 -2.57
C ASN A 334 3.23 -35.24 -2.52
N TYR A 335 3.76 -34.37 -3.40
CA TYR A 335 3.40 -32.94 -3.41
C TYR A 335 2.08 -32.62 -4.13
N ILE A 336 1.42 -33.62 -4.73
CA ILE A 336 0.06 -33.50 -5.27
C ILE A 336 -0.94 -34.38 -4.50
N ALA A 337 -0.52 -35.02 -3.42
CA ALA A 337 -1.40 -35.79 -2.55
C ALA A 337 -2.48 -34.89 -1.93
N ASP A 338 -3.59 -35.50 -1.52
CA ASP A 338 -4.77 -34.78 -1.04
C ASP A 338 -4.46 -33.94 0.20
N ASP A 339 -3.62 -34.42 1.11
CA ASP A 339 -3.20 -33.72 2.32
C ASP A 339 -2.35 -32.49 2.00
N TYR A 340 -1.36 -32.62 1.11
CA TYR A 340 -0.53 -31.49 0.66
C TYR A 340 -1.37 -30.45 -0.11
N THR A 341 -2.26 -30.91 -1.00
CA THR A 341 -3.16 -30.03 -1.76
C THR A 341 -4.12 -29.26 -0.84
N GLN A 342 -4.62 -29.89 0.21
CA GLN A 342 -5.43 -29.22 1.24
C GLN A 342 -4.60 -28.20 2.04
N ALA A 343 -3.34 -28.50 2.35
CA ALA A 343 -2.45 -27.57 3.03
C ALA A 343 -2.18 -26.32 2.17
N VAL A 344 -1.94 -26.50 0.87
CA VAL A 344 -1.80 -25.41 -0.11
C VAL A 344 -3.08 -24.57 -0.17
N GLY A 345 -4.25 -25.20 -0.29
CA GLY A 345 -5.54 -24.50 -0.31
C GLY A 345 -5.73 -23.62 0.92
N LYS A 346 -5.49 -24.16 2.13
CA LYS A 346 -5.53 -23.39 3.37
C LYS A 346 -4.51 -22.25 3.39
N GLY A 347 -3.30 -22.47 2.85
CA GLY A 347 -2.26 -21.45 2.75
C GLY A 347 -2.64 -20.28 1.84
N MET A 348 -3.50 -20.51 0.84
CA MET A 348 -3.99 -19.48 -0.08
C MET A 348 -5.22 -18.71 0.43
N GLU A 349 -5.89 -19.20 1.48
CA GLU A 349 -7.10 -18.60 2.05
C GLU A 349 -6.83 -17.46 3.04
N TYR A 350 -5.59 -17.33 3.53
CA TYR A 350 -5.12 -16.24 4.42
C TYR A 350 -4.65 -15.03 3.63
#